data_AF-G6FWF7-F1
#
_entry.id   AF-G6FWF7-F1
#
_cell.length_a   1.000
_cell.length_b   1.000
_cell.length_c   1.000
_cell.angle_alpha   90.00
_cell.angle_beta   90.00
_cell.angle_gamma   90.00
#
_symmetry.space_group_name_H-M   'P 1'
#
loop_
_entity.id
_entity.type
_entity.pdbx_description
1 polymer ?
#
loop_
_entity_poly.entity_id
_entity_poly.type
_entity_poly.pdbx_seq_one_letter_code
_entity_poly.pdbx_strand_id
1 'polypeptide(L)' 'MRRTLEGTNRKRKKTSGFRARMQTPDGRNVIRARRKKGRHRLSV' A
#
# COMPACT_ATOMS: atom_id res chain seq x y z
N MET A 1 -25.47 -9.46 7.54
CA MET A 1 -24.19 -9.62 8.27
C MET A 1 -23.12 -8.75 7.64
N ARG A 2 -22.39 -7.98 8.45
CA ARG A 2 -21.32 -7.08 7.98
C ARG A 2 -20.08 -7.88 7.58
N ARG A 3 -19.40 -7.50 6.49
CA ARG A 3 -18.19 -8.17 6.00
C ARG A 3 -16.93 -7.39 6.41
N THR A 4 -15.75 -7.95 6.16
CA THR A 4 -14.47 -7.37 6.60
C THR A 4 -13.84 -6.43 5.57
N LEU A 5 -14.11 -6.63 4.28
CA LEU A 5 -13.67 -5.75 3.19
C LEU A 5 -14.65 -4.58 2.97
N GLU A 6 -15.01 -3.92 4.08
CA GLU A 6 -15.85 -2.72 4.08
C GLU A 6 -14.95 -1.47 4.13
N GLY A 7 -15.20 -0.49 3.27
CA GLY A 7 -14.46 0.77 3.31
C GLY A 7 -14.51 1.57 2.02
N THR A 8 -13.99 2.79 2.08
CA THR A 8 -13.96 3.70 0.92
C THR A 8 -12.59 3.70 0.25
N ASN A 9 -12.57 4.04 -1.04
CA ASN A 9 -11.33 4.21 -1.81
C ASN A 9 -10.37 5.22 -1.14
N ARG A 10 -10.92 6.23 -0.45
CA ARG A 10 -10.13 7.20 0.33
C ARG A 10 -9.33 6.53 1.45
N LYS A 11 -9.97 5.64 2.23
CA LYS A 11 -9.28 4.89 3.31
C LYS A 11 -8.17 4.00 2.73
N ARG A 12 -8.46 3.27 1.65
CA ARG A 12 -7.48 2.39 0.98
C ARG A 12 -6.21 3.15 0.55
N LYS A 13 -6.38 4.30 -0.11
CA LYS A 13 -5.26 5.14 -0.57
C LYS A 13 -4.45 5.73 0.60
N LYS A 14 -5.12 6.17 1.67
CA LYS A 14 -4.45 6.73 2.86
C LYS A 14 -3.63 5.69 3.61
N THR A 15 -4.12 4.45 3.71
CA THR A 15 -3.44 3.41 4.50
C THR A 15 -2.40 2.64 3.69
N SER A 16 -2.69 2.29 2.44
CA SER A 16 -1.86 1.39 1.63
C SER A 16 -1.35 1.96 0.32
N GLY A 17 -1.69 3.22 0.01
CA GLY A 17 -1.22 3.89 -1.20
C GLY A 17 0.27 4.24 -1.16
N PHE A 18 0.82 4.60 -2.32
CA PHE A 18 2.25 4.87 -2.49
C PHE A 18 2.80 5.93 -1.52
N ARG A 19 2.08 7.06 -1.36
CA ARG A 19 2.50 8.14 -0.46
C ARG A 19 2.60 7.68 1.00
N ALA A 20 1.65 6.86 1.46
CA ALA A 20 1.66 6.31 2.81
C ALA A 20 2.87 5.40 3.04
N ARG A 21 3.25 4.60 2.03
CA ARG A 21 4.46 3.78 2.08
C ARG A 21 5.74 4.61 2.09
N MET A 22 5.77 5.74 1.38
CA MET A 22 6.97 6.58 1.34
C MET A 22 7.23 7.38 2.62
N GLN A 23 6.22 7.56 3.48
CA GLN A 23 6.34 8.34 4.72
C GLN A 23 7.20 7.66 5.79
N THR A 24 7.19 6.33 5.88
CA THR A 24 7.93 5.60 6.92
C THR A 24 9.17 4.89 6.35
N PRO A 25 10.21 4.65 7.16
CA PRO A 25 11.35 3.82 6.75
C PRO A 25 10.92 2.42 6.26
N ASP A 26 10.02 1.77 7.01
CA ASP A 26 9.56 0.41 6.68
C ASP A 26 8.73 0.38 5.40
N GLY A 27 7.88 1.38 5.17
CA GLY A 27 7.11 1.47 3.93
C GLY A 27 8.00 1.67 2.70
N ARG A 28 9.10 2.43 2.83
CA ARG A 28 10.11 2.57 1.77
C ARG A 28 10.81 1.23 1.50
N ASN A 29 11.11 0.45 2.53
CA ASN A 29 11.67 -0.89 2.40
C ASN A 29 10.72 -1.85 1.66
N VAL A 30 9.42 -1.79 1.94
CA VAL A 30 8.41 -2.57 1.21
C VAL A 30 8.44 -2.23 -0.29
N ILE A 31 8.46 -0.95 -0.65
CA ILE A 31 8.51 -0.54 -2.06
C ILE A 31 9.80 -1.01 -2.72
N ARG A 32 10.95 -0.89 -2.04
CA ARG A 32 12.25 -1.38 -2.53
C ARG A 32 12.21 -2.89 -2.80
N ALA A 33 11.68 -3.68 -1.87
CA ALA A 33 11.53 -5.12 -2.03
C ALA A 33 10.60 -5.49 -3.20
N ARG A 34 9.49 -4.76 -3.36
CA ARG A 34 8.55 -4.98 -4.48
C ARG A 34 9.16 -4.63 -5.84
N ARG A 35 9.97 -3.57 -5.91
CA ARG A 35 10.76 -3.22 -7.11
C ARG A 35 11.80 -4.28 -7.43
N LYS A 36 12.56 -4.76 -6.44
CA LYS A 36 13.53 -5.84 -6.62
C LYS A 36 12.88 -7.12 -7.16
N LYS A 37 11.66 -7.43 -6.72
CA LYS A 37 10.87 -8.55 -7.22
C LYS A 37 10.25 -8.32 -8.62
N GLY A 38 10.32 -7.10 -9.17
CA GLY A 38 9.74 -6.78 -10.48
C GLY A 38 8.21 -6.73 -10.50
N ARG A 39 7.55 -6.40 -9.37
CA ARG A 39 6.09 -6.31 -9.34
C ARG A 39 5.58 -5.18 -10.23
N HIS A 40 4.73 -5.48 -11.21
CA HIS A 40 4.09 -4.49 -12.08
C HIS A 40 3.32 -3.39 -11.32
N ARG A 41 2.73 -3.73 -10.16
CA ARG A 41 2.06 -2.77 -9.27
C ARG A 41 2.74 -2.74 -7.91
N LEU A 42 3.24 -1.56 -7.52
CA LEU A 42 4.00 -1.38 -6.28
C LEU A 42 3.13 -1.03 -5.08
N SER A 43 2.04 -0.29 -5.26
CA SER A 43 1.03 -0.03 -4.24
C SER A 43 -0.37 -0.24 -4.82
N VAL A 44 -1.37 -0.22 -3.93
CA VAL A 44 -2.78 -0.04 -4.29
C VAL A 44 -3.11 1.43 -4.58
#